data_AF-A0AAN0JB42-F1
#
_entry.id   AF-A0AAN0JB42-F1
#
_cell.length_a   1.000
_cell.length_b   1.000
_cell.length_c   1.000
_cell.angle_alpha   90.00
_cell.angle_beta   90.00
_cell.angle_gamma   90.00
#
_symmetry.space_group_name_H-M   'P 1'
#
loop_
_entity.id
_entity.type
_entity.pdbx_description
1 polymer ?
#
loop_
_entity_poly.entity_id
_entity_poly.type
_entity_poly.pdbx_seq_one_letter_code
_entity_poly.pdbx_strand_id
1 'polypeptide(L)'
;MSPVLALLLLYLFSNVNGNCSNKLPTGLPRSCKDWYDMGATQSCEYPIFSNSNVAKMVYCDMEGTNCDGTGGWTRLAFFDMTQPGATCPSGLRQQSFTAIPHPLCKRPSSSWASCASTKFTAIYSGMKYTEVCGRVRGYQLGSPEAFVSSNYYGIESTYVDGVSITHGRYPRKHIWSYAGGYQSHSTSRFACPCNKGYNGGSNPSSFIGSHYYCESGTPSGVDYVNGVLYANDVLWDGKGCDGIEGPCCTNPKLPWFYRKLSQKTTDDIELRICNVRETAIDDVPIDIVEIFIR
;
A
#
# COMPACT_ATOMS: atom_id res chain seq x y z
N MET A 1 -24.99 6.68 -31.63
CA MET A 1 -23.53 6.59 -31.85
C MET A 1 -23.29 6.51 -33.35
N SER A 2 -22.36 7.32 -33.88
CA SER A 2 -21.98 7.23 -35.30
C SER A 2 -21.25 5.89 -35.56
N PRO A 3 -21.55 5.16 -36.66
CA PRO A 3 -20.89 3.90 -36.99
C PRO A 3 -19.37 4.03 -37.14
N VAL A 4 -18.85 5.23 -37.45
CA VAL A 4 -17.40 5.51 -37.55
C VAL A 4 -16.71 5.44 -36.18
N LEU A 5 -17.39 5.88 -35.12
CA LEU A 5 -16.85 5.86 -33.75
C LEU A 5 -16.78 4.42 -33.21
N ALA A 6 -17.75 3.58 -33.57
CA ALA A 6 -17.76 2.16 -33.22
C ALA A 6 -16.62 1.38 -33.91
N LEU A 7 -16.32 1.70 -35.19
CA LEU A 7 -15.19 1.08 -35.90
C LEU A 7 -13.81 1.51 -35.35
N LEU A 8 -13.64 2.77 -34.94
CA LEU A 8 -12.38 3.22 -34.32
C LEU A 8 -12.14 2.54 -32.96
N LEU A 9 -13.20 2.32 -32.18
CA LEU A 9 -13.15 1.58 -30.92
C LEU A 9 -12.75 0.11 -31.15
N LEU A 10 -13.33 -0.56 -32.14
CA LEU A 10 -13.00 -1.96 -32.50
C LEU A 10 -11.52 -2.19 -32.86
N TYR A 11 -10.88 -1.24 -33.54
CA TYR A 11 -9.48 -1.35 -33.95
C TYR A 11 -8.49 -1.18 -32.78
N LEU A 12 -8.88 -0.44 -31.73
CA LEU A 12 -8.08 -0.27 -30.52
C LEU A 12 -8.14 -1.50 -29.60
N PHE A 13 -9.24 -2.26 -29.60
CA PHE A 13 -9.43 -3.39 -28.67
C PHE A 13 -8.86 -4.73 -29.16
N SER A 14 -8.63 -4.89 -30.46
CA SER A 14 -8.26 -6.17 -31.07
C SER A 14 -6.74 -6.45 -31.15
N ASN A 15 -5.88 -5.49 -30.80
CA ASN A 15 -4.43 -5.57 -31.06
C ASN A 15 -3.52 -5.52 -29.82
N VAL A 16 -4.04 -5.69 -28.61
CA VAL A 16 -3.22 -5.70 -27.37
C VAL A 16 -3.36 -7.04 -26.67
N ASN A 17 -2.27 -7.82 -26.62
CA ASN A 17 -2.17 -9.04 -25.82
C ASN A 17 -2.44 -8.71 -24.34
N GLY A 18 -3.45 -9.36 -23.73
CA GLY A 18 -3.76 -9.20 -22.29
C GLY A 18 -5.11 -8.53 -21.96
N ASN A 19 -5.89 -8.12 -22.96
CA ASN A 19 -7.22 -7.50 -22.76
C ASN A 19 -8.34 -8.55 -22.66
N CYS A 20 -9.28 -8.40 -21.71
CA CYS A 20 -10.47 -9.27 -21.66
C CYS A 20 -11.69 -8.75 -22.44
N SER A 21 -11.63 -7.54 -22.99
CA SER A 21 -12.76 -6.97 -23.73
C SER A 21 -12.81 -7.50 -25.17
N ASN A 22 -13.38 -8.69 -25.34
CA ASN A 22 -13.86 -9.17 -26.66
C ASN A 22 -15.26 -8.65 -27.00
N LYS A 23 -15.90 -7.90 -26.09
CA LYS A 23 -17.27 -7.39 -26.24
C LYS A 23 -17.24 -5.86 -26.13
N LEU A 24 -17.76 -5.18 -27.16
CA LEU A 24 -17.98 -3.73 -27.09
C LEU A 24 -18.89 -3.44 -25.89
N PRO A 25 -18.49 -2.58 -24.96
CA PRO A 25 -19.40 -2.16 -23.91
C PRO A 25 -20.58 -1.43 -24.55
N THR A 26 -21.80 -1.71 -24.10
CA THR A 26 -23.01 -0.98 -24.51
C THR A 26 -23.07 0.44 -23.89
N GLY A 27 -21.91 0.98 -23.46
CA GLY A 27 -21.72 2.25 -22.78
C GLY A 27 -20.23 2.63 -22.69
N LEU A 28 -19.92 3.72 -21.99
CA LEU A 28 -18.56 4.20 -21.74
C LEU A 28 -18.22 3.98 -20.25
N PRO A 29 -17.76 2.78 -19.85
CA PRO A 29 -17.42 2.48 -18.46
C PRO A 29 -16.30 3.40 -17.97
N ARG A 30 -16.46 3.98 -16.78
CA ARG A 30 -15.54 4.98 -16.20
C ARG A 30 -14.70 4.40 -15.05
N SER A 31 -15.03 3.18 -14.64
CA SER A 31 -14.40 2.43 -13.56
C SER A 31 -14.49 0.93 -13.82
N CYS A 32 -13.70 0.13 -13.10
CA CYS A 32 -13.86 -1.32 -13.08
C CYS A 32 -15.21 -1.75 -12.49
N LYS A 33 -15.81 -0.94 -11.62
CA LYS A 33 -17.15 -1.19 -11.08
C LYS A 33 -18.23 -1.14 -12.16
N ASP A 34 -18.11 -0.21 -13.13
CA ASP A 34 -19.05 -0.16 -14.26
C ASP A 34 -18.96 -1.42 -15.11
N TRP A 35 -17.73 -1.91 -15.36
CA TRP A 35 -17.53 -3.18 -16.06
C TRP A 35 -18.11 -4.37 -15.31
N TYR A 36 -17.89 -4.43 -14.00
CA TYR A 36 -18.44 -5.46 -13.13
C TYR A 36 -19.99 -5.44 -13.16
N ASP A 37 -20.61 -4.26 -13.10
CA ASP A 37 -22.06 -4.10 -13.17
C ASP A 37 -22.64 -4.46 -14.55
N MET A 38 -21.83 -4.42 -15.60
CA MET A 38 -22.17 -4.92 -16.94
C MET A 38 -21.96 -6.44 -17.10
N GLY A 39 -21.53 -7.13 -16.05
CA GLY A 39 -21.35 -8.58 -16.02
C GLY A 39 -19.94 -9.07 -16.37
N ALA A 40 -18.93 -8.21 -16.31
CA ALA A 40 -17.54 -8.65 -16.43
C ALA A 40 -17.11 -9.42 -15.17
N THR A 41 -16.52 -10.61 -15.36
CA THR A 41 -16.13 -11.51 -14.26
C THR A 41 -14.64 -11.85 -14.25
N GLN A 42 -13.90 -11.54 -15.31
CA GLN A 42 -12.48 -11.89 -15.44
C GLN A 42 -11.59 -10.74 -14.97
N SER A 43 -10.63 -11.01 -14.07
CA SER A 43 -9.62 -10.02 -13.69
C SER A 43 -8.54 -9.89 -14.77
N CYS A 44 -8.31 -8.67 -15.27
CA CYS A 44 -7.32 -8.31 -16.31
C CYS A 44 -7.39 -6.81 -16.65
N GLU A 45 -6.80 -6.40 -17.77
CA GLU A 45 -6.92 -5.02 -18.25
C GLU A 45 -8.25 -4.75 -18.99
N TYR A 46 -8.90 -3.67 -18.56
CA TYR A 46 -10.10 -3.11 -19.19
C TYR A 46 -9.91 -1.63 -19.54
N PRO A 47 -10.53 -1.14 -20.62
CA PRO A 47 -10.56 0.28 -20.91
C PRO A 47 -11.55 1.00 -19.99
N ILE A 48 -11.10 2.07 -19.35
CA ILE A 48 -11.98 3.04 -18.70
C ILE A 48 -11.92 4.39 -19.40
N PHE A 49 -13.07 5.06 -19.51
CA PHE A 49 -13.21 6.31 -20.24
C PHE A 49 -13.19 7.51 -19.30
N SER A 50 -12.41 8.53 -19.67
CA SER A 50 -12.39 9.82 -18.99
C SER A 50 -13.64 10.65 -19.29
N ASN A 51 -13.80 11.79 -18.61
CA ASN A 51 -14.86 12.77 -18.91
C ASN A 51 -14.80 13.28 -20.36
N SER A 52 -13.62 13.29 -20.96
CA SER A 52 -13.40 13.66 -22.36
C SER A 52 -13.48 12.46 -23.31
N ASN A 53 -14.01 11.32 -22.86
CA ASN A 53 -14.16 10.07 -23.62
C ASN A 53 -12.84 9.47 -24.14
N VAL A 54 -11.73 9.72 -23.44
CA VAL A 54 -10.43 9.11 -23.75
C VAL A 54 -10.27 7.82 -22.95
N ALA A 55 -9.99 6.72 -23.64
CA ALA A 55 -9.80 5.41 -23.00
C ALA A 55 -8.39 5.26 -22.42
N LYS A 56 -8.29 4.63 -21.25
CA LYS A 56 -7.04 4.10 -20.68
C LYS A 56 -7.26 2.69 -20.19
N MET A 57 -6.29 1.83 -20.47
CA MET A 57 -6.26 0.49 -19.93
C MET A 57 -5.90 0.54 -18.45
N VAL A 58 -6.72 -0.09 -17.63
CA VAL A 58 -6.49 -0.27 -16.20
C VAL A 58 -6.73 -1.72 -15.85
N TYR A 59 -5.93 -2.24 -14.93
CA TYR A 59 -6.18 -3.56 -14.37
C TYR A 59 -7.41 -3.48 -13.44
N CYS A 60 -8.36 -4.34 -13.69
CA CYS A 60 -9.55 -4.53 -12.89
C CYS A 60 -9.49 -5.89 -12.19
N ASP A 61 -9.67 -5.88 -10.87
CA ASP A 61 -9.95 -7.10 -10.12
C ASP A 61 -11.47 -7.30 -10.05
N MET A 62 -11.95 -8.29 -10.78
CA MET A 62 -13.36 -8.67 -10.88
C MET A 62 -13.74 -9.79 -9.88
N GLU A 63 -12.77 -10.35 -9.17
CA GLU A 63 -12.99 -11.37 -8.14
C GLU A 63 -13.11 -10.72 -6.76
N GLY A 64 -12.21 -9.80 -6.44
CA GLY A 64 -12.21 -9.06 -5.18
C GLY A 64 -11.84 -9.91 -3.96
N THR A 65 -11.32 -11.13 -4.16
CA THR A 65 -11.02 -12.12 -3.10
C THR A 65 -10.11 -11.55 -2.02
N ASN A 66 -9.11 -10.75 -2.41
CA ASN A 66 -8.17 -10.12 -1.47
C ASN A 66 -8.75 -8.92 -0.71
N CYS A 67 -9.93 -8.42 -1.11
CA CYS A 67 -10.53 -7.21 -0.57
C CYS A 67 -11.75 -7.52 0.30
N ASP A 68 -12.93 -7.56 -0.32
CA ASP A 68 -14.22 -7.81 0.34
C ASP A 68 -15.00 -8.98 -0.29
N GLY A 69 -14.37 -9.71 -1.21
CA GLY A 69 -15.00 -10.81 -1.94
C GLY A 69 -15.96 -10.38 -3.04
N THR A 70 -16.03 -9.07 -3.34
CA THR A 70 -16.84 -8.54 -4.46
C THR A 70 -15.92 -7.85 -5.47
N GLY A 71 -16.11 -8.11 -6.76
CA GLY A 71 -15.30 -7.52 -7.83
C GLY A 71 -15.54 -6.03 -8.11
N GLY A 72 -14.96 -5.55 -9.20
CA GLY A 72 -15.08 -4.18 -9.69
C GLY A 72 -14.02 -3.23 -9.13
N TRP A 73 -12.91 -3.75 -8.66
CA TRP A 73 -11.81 -2.98 -8.08
C TRP A 73 -10.88 -2.42 -9.15
N THR A 74 -10.61 -1.12 -9.12
CA THR A 74 -9.69 -0.47 -10.06
C THR A 74 -8.30 -0.35 -9.46
N ARG A 75 -7.27 -0.94 -10.09
CA ARG A 75 -5.89 -0.83 -9.60
C ARG A 75 -5.39 0.61 -9.80
N LEU A 76 -5.11 1.28 -8.70
CA LEU A 76 -4.63 2.66 -8.66
C LEU A 76 -3.11 2.73 -8.56
N ALA A 77 -2.51 1.87 -7.75
CA ALA A 77 -1.07 1.82 -7.53
C ALA A 77 -0.57 0.39 -7.69
N PHE A 78 0.54 0.24 -8.39
CA PHE A 78 1.28 -1.00 -8.49
C PHE A 78 2.75 -0.71 -8.73
N PHE A 79 3.62 -1.18 -7.84
CA PHE A 79 5.01 -1.42 -8.17
C PHE A 79 5.47 -2.69 -7.48
N ASP A 80 6.32 -3.44 -8.17
CA ASP A 80 6.91 -4.69 -7.70
C ASP A 80 8.38 -4.70 -8.09
N MET A 81 9.24 -4.38 -7.13
CA MET A 81 10.68 -4.29 -7.33
C MET A 81 11.35 -5.66 -7.55
N THR A 82 10.61 -6.76 -7.41
CA THR A 82 11.12 -8.10 -7.79
C THR A 82 11.15 -8.28 -9.31
N GLN A 83 10.39 -7.46 -10.06
CA GLN A 83 10.33 -7.55 -11.51
C GLN A 83 11.57 -6.92 -12.16
N PRO A 84 12.10 -7.53 -13.23
CA PRO A 84 13.21 -6.97 -13.98
C PRO A 84 12.92 -5.54 -14.47
N GLY A 85 13.82 -4.60 -14.20
CA GLY A 85 13.72 -3.22 -14.66
C GLY A 85 12.73 -2.35 -13.88
N ALA A 86 12.11 -2.85 -12.80
CA ALA A 86 11.30 -2.03 -11.92
C ALA A 86 12.13 -0.92 -11.25
N THR A 87 11.53 0.26 -11.11
CA THR A 87 12.13 1.44 -10.48
C THR A 87 11.22 1.97 -9.38
N CYS A 88 11.82 2.52 -8.33
CA CYS A 88 11.04 3.15 -7.28
C CYS A 88 10.20 4.32 -7.80
N PRO A 89 8.97 4.50 -7.29
CA PRO A 89 8.14 5.62 -7.68
C PRO A 89 8.76 6.95 -7.22
N SER A 90 8.34 8.04 -7.86
CA SER A 90 8.86 9.38 -7.55
C SER A 90 8.69 9.72 -6.08
N GLY A 91 9.73 10.35 -5.52
CA GLY A 91 9.81 10.69 -4.09
C GLY A 91 10.48 9.61 -3.22
N LEU A 92 10.57 8.37 -3.68
CA LEU A 92 11.30 7.30 -3.01
C LEU A 92 12.68 7.09 -3.66
N ARG A 93 13.64 6.62 -2.86
CA ARG A 93 14.99 6.29 -3.30
C ARG A 93 15.13 4.77 -3.44
N GLN A 94 15.71 4.36 -4.55
CA GLN A 94 16.13 2.98 -4.77
C GLN A 94 17.45 2.69 -4.05
N GLN A 95 17.52 1.56 -3.34
CA GLN A 95 18.74 1.09 -2.69
C GLN A 95 18.85 -0.44 -2.78
N SER A 96 20.03 -0.92 -3.17
CA SER A 96 20.37 -2.34 -3.13
C SER A 96 20.91 -2.73 -1.76
N PHE A 97 20.63 -3.96 -1.34
CA PHE A 97 21.16 -4.57 -0.13
C PHE A 97 21.73 -5.94 -0.47
N THR A 98 22.78 -6.35 0.22
CA THR A 98 23.43 -7.66 -0.02
C THR A 98 22.55 -8.85 0.39
N ALA A 99 21.60 -8.64 1.29
CA ALA A 99 20.72 -9.67 1.83
C ALA A 99 19.52 -10.03 0.92
N ILE A 100 19.31 -9.31 -0.19
CA ILE A 100 18.14 -9.47 -1.06
C ILE A 100 18.53 -9.26 -2.54
N PRO A 101 18.02 -10.05 -3.51
CA PRO A 101 18.55 -10.07 -4.87
C PRO A 101 18.06 -8.93 -5.77
N HIS A 102 17.20 -8.04 -5.26
CA HIS A 102 16.64 -6.90 -5.99
C HIS A 102 16.69 -5.64 -5.12
N PRO A 103 16.65 -4.44 -5.71
CA PRO A 103 16.63 -3.22 -4.91
C PRO A 103 15.30 -3.06 -4.16
N LEU A 104 15.33 -2.22 -3.13
CA LEU A 104 14.16 -1.79 -2.36
C LEU A 104 13.94 -0.28 -2.52
N CYS A 105 12.72 0.17 -2.22
CA CYS A 105 12.34 1.57 -2.17
C CYS A 105 12.30 2.05 -0.72
N LYS A 106 13.03 3.12 -0.43
CA LYS A 106 13.11 3.72 0.91
C LYS A 106 13.08 5.24 0.86
N ARG A 107 13.17 5.89 2.02
CA ARG A 107 13.27 7.35 2.10
C ARG A 107 14.59 7.84 1.47
N PRO A 108 14.62 9.03 0.83
CA PRO A 108 15.86 9.72 0.50
C PRO A 108 16.73 9.93 1.75
N SER A 109 18.05 10.01 1.56
CA SER A 109 19.00 10.13 2.68
C SER A 109 18.66 11.29 3.61
N SER A 110 18.52 11.00 4.90
CA SER A 110 18.23 11.96 5.96
C SER A 110 18.99 11.58 7.24
N SER A 111 19.51 12.59 7.94
CA SER A 111 20.15 12.48 9.26
C SER A 111 19.17 12.70 10.42
N TRP A 112 17.88 12.83 10.12
CA TRP A 112 16.82 13.15 11.08
C TRP A 112 15.52 12.42 10.72
N ALA A 113 14.57 12.44 11.67
CA ALA A 113 13.18 12.06 11.44
C ALA A 113 12.63 12.67 10.16
N SER A 114 12.05 11.85 9.29
CA SER A 114 11.47 12.34 8.03
C SER A 114 10.46 11.37 7.45
N CYS A 115 9.64 11.88 6.54
CA CYS A 115 8.82 11.06 5.66
C CYS A 115 9.18 11.36 4.21
N ALA A 116 9.18 10.31 3.38
CA ALA A 116 9.20 10.42 1.93
C ALA A 116 7.85 9.99 1.39
N SER A 117 7.30 10.68 0.40
CA SER A 117 5.98 10.36 -0.13
C SER A 117 5.98 10.19 -1.64
N THR A 118 5.06 9.33 -2.09
CA THR A 118 4.65 9.19 -3.47
C THR A 118 3.13 9.24 -3.56
N LYS A 119 2.60 9.69 -4.69
CA LYS A 119 1.17 9.94 -4.87
C LYS A 119 0.65 9.20 -6.09
N PHE A 120 -0.52 8.61 -5.94
CA PHE A 120 -1.23 7.89 -6.98
C PHE A 120 -2.53 8.62 -7.29
N THR A 121 -2.60 9.16 -8.50
CA THR A 121 -3.70 10.04 -8.90
C THR A 121 -4.90 9.26 -9.39
N ALA A 122 -6.02 9.39 -8.67
CA ALA A 122 -7.30 8.76 -9.03
C ALA A 122 -8.04 9.49 -10.18
N ILE A 123 -7.56 10.68 -10.57
CA ILE A 123 -8.27 11.64 -11.44
C ILE A 123 -8.40 11.19 -12.90
N TYR A 124 -7.70 10.17 -13.38
CA TYR A 124 -7.73 9.84 -14.83
C TYR A 124 -9.17 9.76 -15.42
N SER A 125 -10.15 9.32 -14.64
CA SER A 125 -11.57 9.30 -15.05
C SER A 125 -12.52 10.19 -14.23
N GLY A 126 -11.99 11.04 -13.33
CA GLY A 126 -12.83 11.70 -12.32
C GLY A 126 -13.50 10.70 -11.37
N MET A 127 -12.88 9.52 -11.23
CA MET A 127 -13.37 8.42 -10.41
C MET A 127 -13.53 8.88 -8.97
N LYS A 128 -14.75 8.70 -8.49
CA LYS A 128 -15.10 8.91 -7.10
C LYS A 128 -15.10 7.54 -6.42
N TYR A 129 -14.35 7.40 -5.34
CA TYR A 129 -14.26 6.14 -4.60
C TYR A 129 -14.68 6.32 -3.14
N THR A 130 -15.12 5.24 -2.53
CA THR A 130 -15.42 5.13 -1.09
C THR A 130 -14.72 3.95 -0.45
N GLU A 131 -14.14 3.06 -1.24
CA GLU A 131 -13.53 1.84 -0.74
C GLU A 131 -12.09 1.76 -1.25
N VAL A 132 -11.19 1.37 -0.36
CA VAL A 132 -9.76 1.22 -0.63
C VAL A 132 -9.33 -0.14 -0.12
N CYS A 133 -8.56 -0.84 -0.92
CA CYS A 133 -7.99 -2.13 -0.59
C CYS A 133 -6.55 -2.16 -1.07
N GLY A 134 -5.68 -2.92 -0.39
CA GLY A 134 -4.31 -3.03 -0.87
C GLY A 134 -3.41 -3.81 0.06
N ARG A 135 -2.15 -3.93 -0.34
CA ARG A 135 -1.08 -4.54 0.43
C ARG A 135 0.21 -3.75 0.25
N VAL A 136 1.08 -3.86 1.24
CA VAL A 136 2.45 -3.39 1.19
C VAL A 136 3.33 -4.52 1.71
N ARG A 137 4.45 -4.78 1.04
CA ARG A 137 5.50 -5.68 1.53
C ARG A 137 6.73 -4.86 1.88
N GLY A 138 7.21 -5.02 3.11
CA GLY A 138 8.34 -4.28 3.63
C GLY A 138 9.34 -5.16 4.36
N TYR A 139 10.43 -4.54 4.77
CA TYR A 139 11.50 -5.17 5.54
C TYR A 139 11.96 -4.24 6.64
N GLN A 140 12.45 -4.81 7.73
CA GLN A 140 13.04 -4.05 8.81
C GLN A 140 14.50 -3.69 8.48
N LEU A 141 14.85 -2.41 8.56
CA LEU A 141 16.23 -1.94 8.60
C LEU A 141 16.49 -1.37 10.00
N GLY A 142 17.41 -1.96 10.75
CA GLY A 142 17.74 -1.53 12.11
C GLY A 142 16.60 -1.76 13.11
N SER A 143 16.17 -0.71 13.82
CA SER A 143 15.18 -0.72 14.91
C SER A 143 14.00 0.27 14.78
N PRO A 144 13.13 0.13 13.77
CA PRO A 144 11.87 0.88 13.72
C PRO A 144 11.09 0.83 15.04
N GLU A 145 10.50 1.94 15.48
CA GLU A 145 9.89 2.06 16.82
C GLU A 145 8.35 1.88 16.83
N ALA A 146 7.80 1.19 15.84
CA ALA A 146 6.36 1.04 15.59
C ALA A 146 5.62 2.39 15.47
N PHE A 147 5.13 2.92 16.58
CA PHE A 147 4.49 4.22 16.69
C PHE A 147 5.27 5.10 17.67
N VAL A 148 5.11 6.42 17.59
CA VAL A 148 5.88 7.36 18.43
C VAL A 148 4.99 8.34 19.18
N SER A 149 5.37 8.68 20.42
CA SER A 149 4.46 9.30 21.40
C SER A 149 5.00 10.49 22.20
N SER A 150 5.91 11.31 21.69
CA SER A 150 6.28 12.52 22.44
C SER A 150 6.48 13.78 21.62
N ASN A 151 6.94 13.70 20.36
CA ASN A 151 7.20 14.90 19.55
C ASN A 151 6.65 14.84 18.11
N TYR A 152 6.11 13.69 17.69
CA TYR A 152 5.66 13.43 16.32
C TYR A 152 4.20 13.00 16.32
N TYR A 153 3.33 13.93 16.72
CA TYR A 153 1.90 13.69 16.79
C TYR A 153 1.18 14.27 15.58
N GLY A 154 0.13 13.57 15.16
CA GLY A 154 -0.76 14.00 14.09
C GLY A 154 -0.35 13.47 12.71
N ILE A 155 -1.32 13.51 11.81
CA ILE A 155 -1.24 12.87 10.50
C ILE A 155 -0.18 13.48 9.57
N GLU A 156 0.30 14.69 9.87
CA GLU A 156 1.38 15.35 9.13
C GLU A 156 2.78 14.92 9.57
N SER A 157 2.93 14.39 10.78
CA SER A 157 4.21 14.02 11.37
C SER A 157 4.69 12.62 10.97
N THR A 158 5.87 12.21 11.45
CA THR A 158 6.40 10.84 11.41
C THR A 158 5.77 9.99 12.51
N TYR A 159 4.44 9.90 12.55
CA TYR A 159 3.70 9.24 13.64
C TYR A 159 3.85 7.71 13.67
N VAL A 160 4.39 7.13 12.60
CA VAL A 160 4.63 5.70 12.41
C VAL A 160 6.01 5.51 11.80
N ASP A 161 6.77 4.57 12.34
CA ASP A 161 7.99 4.05 11.72
C ASP A 161 7.57 2.93 10.77
N GLY A 162 7.38 3.28 9.51
CA GLY A 162 6.81 2.38 8.51
C GLY A 162 6.06 3.13 7.40
N VAL A 163 4.98 2.52 6.91
CA VAL A 163 4.19 3.05 5.80
C VAL A 163 2.88 3.66 6.29
N SER A 164 2.58 4.86 5.82
CA SER A 164 1.32 5.58 6.04
C SER A 164 0.61 5.77 4.72
N ILE A 165 -0.59 5.19 4.57
CA ILE A 165 -1.47 5.38 3.42
C ILE A 165 -2.57 6.36 3.81
N THR A 166 -2.68 7.45 3.03
CA THR A 166 -3.60 8.55 3.31
C THR A 166 -4.25 9.07 2.04
N HIS A 167 -5.34 9.83 2.19
CA HIS A 167 -5.91 10.61 1.10
C HIS A 167 -6.21 12.03 1.57
N GLY A 168 -6.40 12.93 0.62
CA GLY A 168 -6.65 14.34 0.90
C GLY A 168 -5.36 15.07 1.30
N ARG A 169 -5.27 16.34 0.93
CA ARG A 169 -4.09 17.17 1.24
C ARG A 169 -4.36 18.12 2.41
N TYR A 170 -5.51 18.78 2.40
CA TYR A 170 -5.87 19.79 3.39
C TYR A 170 -7.38 19.67 3.73
N PRO A 171 -7.77 18.83 4.70
CA PRO A 171 -6.91 18.01 5.57
C PRO A 171 -6.53 16.66 4.95
N ARG A 172 -5.34 16.16 5.31
CA ARG A 172 -4.97 14.74 5.12
C ARG A 172 -5.85 13.86 6.01
N LYS A 173 -6.23 12.70 5.50
CA LYS A 173 -7.09 11.71 6.15
C LYS A 173 -6.46 10.33 6.06
N HIS A 174 -6.56 9.58 7.14
CA HIS A 174 -5.93 8.27 7.29
C HIS A 174 -6.73 7.18 6.58
N ILE A 175 -6.02 6.26 5.91
CA ILE A 175 -6.59 5.03 5.33
C ILE A 175 -6.08 3.82 6.10
N TRP A 176 -4.74 3.66 6.13
CA TRP A 176 -4.08 2.51 6.73
C TRP A 176 -2.64 2.83 7.14
N SER A 177 -2.12 2.14 8.14
CA SER A 177 -0.70 2.19 8.52
C SER A 177 -0.08 0.80 8.61
N TYR A 178 1.18 0.68 8.20
CA TYR A 178 1.99 -0.50 8.38
C TYR A 178 3.19 -0.09 9.23
N ALA A 179 3.28 -0.58 10.46
CA ALA A 179 4.30 -0.21 11.41
C ALA A 179 5.38 -1.29 11.50
N GLY A 180 6.65 -0.91 11.39
CA GLY A 180 7.78 -1.77 11.72
C GLY A 180 8.03 -1.70 13.22
N GLY A 181 7.98 -2.83 13.91
CA GLY A 181 8.25 -2.92 15.34
C GLY A 181 9.74 -3.03 15.66
N TYR A 182 10.08 -2.71 16.91
CA TYR A 182 11.46 -2.72 17.39
C TYR A 182 12.09 -4.11 17.31
N GLN A 183 11.48 -5.06 18.04
CA GLN A 183 11.87 -6.47 18.01
C GLN A 183 10.66 -7.39 18.22
N SER A 184 10.70 -8.59 17.62
CA SER A 184 9.65 -9.62 17.73
C SER A 184 9.37 -10.09 19.17
N HIS A 185 10.36 -9.96 20.05
CA HIS A 185 10.26 -10.35 21.46
C HIS A 185 10.20 -9.16 22.43
N SER A 186 10.09 -7.92 21.92
CA SER A 186 10.00 -6.73 22.77
C SER A 186 8.58 -6.55 23.33
N THR A 187 8.50 -6.13 24.59
CA THR A 187 7.26 -5.66 25.24
C THR A 187 7.35 -4.19 25.63
N SER A 188 8.42 -3.50 25.21
CA SER A 188 8.68 -2.10 25.53
C SER A 188 7.73 -1.16 24.78
N ARG A 189 7.83 0.14 25.06
CA ARG A 189 7.04 1.17 24.36
C ARG A 189 7.26 1.24 22.84
N PHE A 190 8.37 0.71 22.32
CA PHE A 190 8.72 0.70 20.90
C PHE A 190 8.27 -0.59 20.19
N ALA A 191 7.74 -1.55 20.95
CA ALA A 191 7.23 -2.79 20.41
C ALA A 191 5.90 -2.55 19.67
N CYS A 192 5.51 -3.53 18.87
CA CYS A 192 4.19 -3.52 18.28
C CYS A 192 3.10 -3.57 19.36
N PRO A 193 2.05 -2.74 19.28
CA PRO A 193 0.98 -2.74 20.29
C PRO A 193 0.22 -4.06 20.42
N CYS A 194 0.29 -4.92 19.40
CA CYS A 194 -0.27 -6.27 19.41
C CYS A 194 0.60 -7.29 20.15
N ASN A 195 1.85 -6.97 20.49
CA ASN A 195 2.73 -7.89 21.21
C ASN A 195 2.13 -8.28 22.57
N LYS A 196 2.20 -9.58 22.88
CA LYS A 196 1.72 -10.13 24.14
C LYS A 196 2.49 -9.51 25.31
N GLY A 197 1.77 -8.83 26.20
CA GLY A 197 2.37 -8.16 27.35
C GLY A 197 3.01 -6.80 27.04
N TYR A 198 2.66 -6.19 25.90
CA TYR A 198 3.05 -4.82 25.58
C TYR A 198 2.73 -3.85 26.73
N ASN A 199 3.74 -3.12 27.18
CA ASN A 199 3.67 -2.28 28.38
C ASN A 199 3.17 -0.85 28.11
N GLY A 200 2.70 -0.56 26.89
CA GLY A 200 2.24 0.78 26.52
C GLY A 200 3.39 1.76 26.29
N GLY A 201 3.03 3.02 26.06
CA GLY A 201 3.96 4.13 25.89
C GLY A 201 3.84 4.77 24.52
N SER A 202 3.97 4.01 23.42
CA SER A 202 3.86 4.55 22.06
C SER A 202 2.74 3.87 21.28
N ASN A 203 1.52 4.30 21.59
CA ASN A 203 0.30 3.77 20.99
C ASN A 203 -0.01 4.46 19.64
N PRO A 204 -0.75 3.78 18.74
CA PRO A 204 -1.27 4.40 17.54
C PRO A 204 -2.09 5.65 17.91
N SER A 205 -1.90 6.74 17.17
CA SER A 205 -2.71 7.94 17.32
C SER A 205 -4.20 7.63 17.10
N SER A 206 -5.08 8.38 17.75
CA SER A 206 -6.54 8.13 17.72
C SER A 206 -7.13 8.09 16.31
N PHE A 207 -6.59 8.87 15.36
CA PHE A 207 -7.04 8.86 13.96
C PHE A 207 -6.72 7.55 13.22
N ILE A 208 -5.76 6.76 13.70
CA ILE A 208 -5.40 5.44 13.15
C ILE A 208 -6.44 4.41 13.60
N GLY A 209 -6.83 4.45 14.88
CA GLY A 209 -7.72 3.44 15.48
C GLY A 209 -7.15 2.04 15.30
N SER A 210 -7.96 1.12 14.76
CA SER A 210 -7.56 -0.27 14.45
C SER A 210 -7.11 -0.48 13.00
N HIS A 211 -6.87 0.59 12.23
CA HIS A 211 -6.59 0.52 10.80
C HIS A 211 -5.07 0.43 10.54
N TYR A 212 -4.44 -0.57 11.13
CA TYR A 212 -3.01 -0.77 10.98
C TYR A 212 -2.61 -2.24 11.08
N TYR A 213 -1.44 -2.54 10.53
CA TYR A 213 -0.65 -3.72 10.85
C TYR A 213 0.64 -3.31 11.53
N CYS A 214 1.19 -4.18 12.37
CA CYS A 214 2.47 -3.97 13.01
C CYS A 214 3.21 -5.30 13.08
N GLU A 215 4.49 -5.30 12.73
CA GLU A 215 5.35 -6.49 12.76
C GLU A 215 6.82 -6.06 12.81
N SER A 216 7.70 -6.90 13.35
CA SER A 216 9.14 -6.78 13.39
C SER A 216 9.76 -7.91 12.57
N GLY A 217 10.79 -7.60 11.80
CA GLY A 217 11.55 -8.60 11.04
C GLY A 217 12.77 -9.13 11.80
N THR A 218 12.98 -8.69 13.04
CA THR A 218 14.12 -9.20 13.82
C THR A 218 13.77 -10.58 14.40
N PRO A 219 14.62 -11.60 14.19
CA PRO A 219 14.37 -12.92 14.75
C PRO A 219 14.27 -12.90 16.27
N SER A 220 13.43 -13.78 16.82
CA SER A 220 13.31 -13.94 18.27
C SER A 220 14.65 -14.27 18.92
N GLY A 221 14.96 -13.60 20.03
CA GLY A 221 16.22 -13.78 20.77
C GLY A 221 17.46 -13.15 20.13
N VAL A 222 17.29 -12.34 19.07
CA VAL A 222 18.38 -11.61 18.43
C VAL A 222 18.23 -10.11 18.67
N ASP A 223 19.31 -9.50 19.17
CA ASP A 223 19.40 -8.05 19.26
C ASP A 223 19.57 -7.43 17.88
N TYR A 224 18.85 -6.34 17.63
CA TYR A 224 18.97 -5.64 16.37
C TYR A 224 20.34 -4.96 16.26
N VAL A 225 20.80 -4.82 15.02
CA VAL A 225 22.00 -4.08 14.61
C VAL A 225 21.58 -2.93 13.70
N ASN A 226 22.07 -1.73 14.03
CA ASN A 226 21.86 -0.51 13.21
C ASN A 226 22.31 -0.73 11.76
N GLY A 227 21.49 -0.30 10.80
CA GLY A 227 21.82 -0.35 9.37
C GLY A 227 21.80 -1.75 8.75
N VAL A 228 21.44 -2.79 9.52
CA VAL A 228 21.27 -4.16 9.01
C VAL A 228 19.84 -4.37 8.54
N LEU A 229 19.70 -4.91 7.32
CA LEU A 229 18.42 -5.31 6.75
C LEU A 229 18.09 -6.74 7.18
N TYR A 230 16.94 -6.93 7.81
CA TYR A 230 16.39 -8.25 8.10
C TYR A 230 15.51 -8.69 6.94
N ALA A 231 16.09 -9.47 6.02
CA ALA A 231 15.42 -9.89 4.79
C ALA A 231 14.71 -11.26 4.91
N ASN A 232 15.02 -12.03 5.96
CA ASN A 232 14.47 -13.38 6.15
C ASN A 232 13.03 -13.38 6.68
N ASP A 233 12.64 -12.31 7.35
CA ASP A 233 11.33 -12.14 7.93
C ASP A 233 10.69 -10.87 7.33
N VAL A 234 9.67 -11.09 6.51
CA VAL A 234 9.09 -10.08 5.65
C VAL A 234 7.96 -9.40 6.41
N LEU A 235 8.05 -8.08 6.56
CA LEU A 235 7.05 -7.36 7.32
C LEU A 235 5.66 -7.42 6.67
N TRP A 236 4.68 -7.67 7.52
CA TRP A 236 3.24 -7.58 7.27
C TRP A 236 2.72 -8.63 6.29
N ASP A 237 3.44 -9.74 6.13
CA ASP A 237 3.03 -10.86 5.29
C ASP A 237 2.17 -11.90 6.03
N GLY A 238 2.02 -11.73 7.35
CA GLY A 238 1.26 -12.62 8.23
C GLY A 238 2.00 -13.91 8.61
N LYS A 239 3.32 -13.96 8.42
CA LYS A 239 4.20 -15.09 8.75
C LYS A 239 5.37 -14.59 9.60
N GLY A 240 6.19 -15.52 10.09
CA GLY A 240 7.37 -15.16 10.92
C GLY A 240 7.05 -14.71 12.36
N CYS A 241 5.78 -14.48 12.68
CA CYS A 241 5.35 -13.98 13.98
C CYS A 241 5.12 -15.10 14.98
N ASP A 242 6.12 -15.37 15.82
CA ASP A 242 6.05 -16.35 16.90
C ASP A 242 6.11 -15.69 18.29
N GLY A 243 5.74 -16.44 19.32
CA GLY A 243 5.95 -16.04 20.72
C GLY A 243 5.21 -14.76 21.13
N ILE A 244 5.97 -13.70 21.43
CA ILE A 244 5.43 -12.42 21.92
C ILE A 244 4.72 -11.65 20.81
N GLU A 245 5.23 -11.68 19.59
CA GLU A 245 4.66 -11.00 18.42
C GLU A 245 3.51 -11.78 17.75
N GLY A 246 3.36 -13.07 18.06
CA GLY A 246 2.32 -13.92 17.47
C GLY A 246 0.92 -13.30 17.28
N PRO A 247 0.37 -12.52 18.23
CA PRO A 247 -0.95 -11.88 18.04
C PRO A 247 -1.01 -10.88 16.87
N CYS A 248 0.11 -10.29 16.46
CA CYS A 248 0.20 -9.32 15.37
C CYS A 248 -0.17 -9.91 14.00
N CYS A 249 -0.02 -11.22 13.83
CA CYS A 249 -0.19 -11.90 12.53
C CYS A 249 -1.43 -12.79 12.49
N THR A 250 -2.40 -12.50 13.38
CA THR A 250 -3.66 -13.24 13.47
C THR A 250 -4.77 -12.71 12.58
N ASN A 251 -4.58 -11.53 11.96
CA ASN A 251 -5.60 -10.96 11.11
C ASN A 251 -5.71 -11.78 9.81
N PRO A 252 -6.87 -12.41 9.52
CA PRO A 252 -7.02 -13.30 8.37
C PRO A 252 -6.95 -12.57 7.02
N LYS A 253 -6.99 -11.23 7.02
CA LYS A 253 -6.83 -10.44 5.80
C LYS A 253 -5.38 -10.16 5.43
N LEU A 254 -4.41 -10.34 6.35
CA LEU A 254 -2.99 -10.14 6.04
C LEU A 254 -2.58 -10.93 4.78
N PRO A 255 -1.81 -10.32 3.86
CA PRO A 255 -1.19 -8.98 3.92
C PRO A 255 -2.09 -7.82 3.45
N TRP A 256 -3.36 -8.08 3.15
CA TRP A 256 -4.28 -7.12 2.56
C TRP A 256 -5.12 -6.38 3.60
N PHE A 257 -5.26 -5.07 3.43
CA PHE A 257 -6.26 -4.29 4.16
C PHE A 257 -7.49 -4.02 3.29
N TYR A 258 -8.60 -3.74 3.95
CA TYR A 258 -9.80 -3.17 3.35
C TYR A 258 -10.30 -2.01 4.21
N ARG A 259 -10.59 -0.88 3.58
CA ARG A 259 -11.08 0.32 4.22
C ARG A 259 -12.24 0.93 3.46
N LYS A 260 -13.39 1.06 4.13
CA LYS A 260 -14.51 1.88 3.68
C LYS A 260 -14.41 3.27 4.30
N LEU A 261 -14.35 4.29 3.45
CA LEU A 261 -14.32 5.70 3.82
C LEU A 261 -15.73 6.19 4.15
N SER A 262 -15.82 7.17 5.06
CA SER A 262 -17.11 7.76 5.46
C SER A 262 -17.74 8.64 4.38
N GLN A 263 -16.91 9.16 3.46
CA GLN A 263 -17.34 10.05 2.39
C GLN A 263 -16.67 9.66 1.08
N LYS A 264 -17.43 9.82 0.01
CA LYS A 264 -16.95 9.62 -1.36
C LYS A 264 -15.98 10.73 -1.73
N THR A 265 -14.83 10.37 -2.31
CA THR A 265 -13.76 11.34 -2.64
C THR A 265 -13.14 11.06 -4.01
N THR A 266 -12.44 12.07 -4.53
CA THR A 266 -11.55 11.99 -5.71
C THR A 266 -10.10 12.29 -5.34
N ASP A 267 -9.80 12.33 -4.05
CA ASP A 267 -8.46 12.65 -3.56
C ASP A 267 -7.43 11.67 -4.13
N ASP A 268 -6.20 12.14 -4.30
CA ASP A 268 -5.08 11.24 -4.55
C ASP A 268 -4.85 10.36 -3.30
N ILE A 269 -4.43 9.12 -3.53
CA ILE A 269 -3.87 8.29 -2.48
C ILE A 269 -2.39 8.61 -2.38
N GLU A 270 -1.94 8.97 -1.18
CA GLU A 270 -0.54 9.19 -0.83
C GLU A 270 -0.04 8.02 0.00
N LEU A 271 1.10 7.45 -0.42
CA LEU A 271 1.88 6.52 0.37
C LEU A 271 3.10 7.26 0.89
N ARG A 272 3.33 7.19 2.21
CA ARG A 272 4.49 7.78 2.88
C ARG A 272 5.29 6.68 3.56
N ILE A 273 6.61 6.67 3.38
CA ILE A 273 7.52 5.93 4.27
C ILE A 273 8.03 6.94 5.27
N CYS A 274 7.80 6.69 6.56
CA CYS A 274 8.15 7.57 7.67
C CYS A 274 9.01 6.79 8.65
N ASN A 275 9.98 7.47 9.27
CA ASN A 275 10.67 6.92 10.44
C ASN A 275 11.32 8.06 11.24
N VAL A 276 11.40 7.93 12.56
CA VAL A 276 11.89 8.98 13.47
C VAL A 276 13.41 9.11 13.55
N ARG A 277 14.15 8.21 12.91
CA ARG A 277 15.61 8.19 12.90
C ARG A 277 16.17 8.40 11.50
N GLU A 278 17.49 8.54 11.48
CA GLU A 278 18.25 8.69 10.24
C GLU A 278 18.21 7.43 9.38
N THR A 279 18.10 7.63 8.08
CA THR A 279 17.89 6.56 7.09
C THR A 279 19.04 5.55 6.98
N ALA A 280 20.23 5.89 7.48
CA ALA A 280 21.39 5.00 7.47
C ALA A 280 21.35 3.97 8.61
N ILE A 281 20.66 4.28 9.69
CA ILE A 281 20.54 3.41 10.87
C ILE A 281 19.21 2.66 10.82
N ASP A 282 18.09 3.37 10.67
CA ASP A 282 16.75 2.78 10.70
C ASP A 282 15.90 3.24 9.52
N ASP A 283 15.17 2.29 8.93
CA ASP A 283 14.15 2.57 7.93
C ASP A 283 13.22 1.38 7.76
N VAL A 284 12.19 1.55 6.93
CA VAL A 284 11.30 0.45 6.53
C VAL A 284 11.21 0.42 5.00
N PRO A 285 12.25 -0.12 4.32
CA PRO A 285 12.24 -0.25 2.87
C PRO A 285 11.15 -1.22 2.40
N ILE A 286 10.57 -0.95 1.23
CA ILE A 286 9.47 -1.72 0.63
C ILE A 286 9.79 -2.12 -0.81
N ASP A 287 9.21 -3.23 -1.28
CA ASP A 287 9.37 -3.71 -2.66
C ASP A 287 8.06 -3.92 -3.42
N ILE A 288 6.97 -4.24 -2.73
CA ILE A 288 5.66 -4.43 -3.34
C ILE A 288 4.67 -3.45 -2.72
N VAL A 289 3.98 -2.71 -3.58
CA VAL A 289 2.76 -1.97 -3.22
C VAL A 289 1.71 -2.25 -4.26
N GLU A 290 0.52 -2.57 -3.77
CA GLU A 290 -0.65 -2.75 -4.62
C GLU A 290 -1.86 -2.10 -3.94
N ILE A 291 -2.50 -1.15 -4.62
CA ILE A 291 -3.65 -0.41 -4.07
C ILE A 291 -4.76 -0.35 -5.12
N PHE A 292 -5.97 -0.68 -4.69
CA PHE A 292 -7.20 -0.62 -5.46
C PHE A 292 -8.20 0.35 -4.84
N ILE A 293 -9.04 0.93 -5.70
CA ILE A 293 -10.15 1.79 -5.32
C ILE A 293 -11.45 1.34 -5.96
N ARG A 294 -12.57 1.61 -5.27
CA ARG A 294 -13.94 1.35 -5.75
C ARG A 294 -14.93 2.40 -5.25
#